data_AF-A0AAE3QYD6-F1
#
_entry.id   AF-A0AAE3QYD6-F1
#
_cell.length_a   1.000
_cell.length_b   1.000
_cell.length_c   1.000
_cell.angle_alpha   90.00
_cell.angle_beta   90.00
_cell.angle_gamma   90.00
#
_symmetry.space_group_name_H-M   'P 1'
#
loop_
_entity.id
_entity.type
_entity.pdbx_description
1 polymer ?
#
loop_
_entity_poly.entity_id
_entity_poly.type
_entity_poly.pdbx_seq_one_letter_code
_entity_poly.pdbx_strand_id
1 'polypeptide(L)'
;MEKQEELDWLKNRLFLILDYVAITPEYVKSTKDFDSVKEYQRLKEEVEKLYQGNKLSRLRQYNRDFSEFIEDDEACLLLLQEKLGDSPLWYRQEIEKTLKKVKKRGKISNEEEYRMVNEEIDRLMFSQEYENEIKRYNELLHDFSKTI
;
A
#
# COMPACT_ATOMS: atom_id res chain seq x y z
N MET A 1 6.52 13.76 -15.05
CA MET A 1 6.77 13.87 -13.60
C MET A 1 6.33 12.55 -13.00
N GLU A 2 7.19 11.51 -13.03
CA GLU A 2 6.65 10.14 -13.19
C GLU A 2 7.42 8.98 -12.53
N LYS A 3 8.65 9.17 -12.07
CA LYS A 3 9.42 8.05 -11.47
C LYS A 3 10.18 8.46 -10.21
N GLN A 4 10.87 9.60 -10.23
CA GLN A 4 11.65 10.04 -9.09
C GLN A 4 10.75 10.36 -7.89
N GLU A 5 9.65 11.07 -8.10
CA GLU A 5 8.69 11.35 -7.03
C GLU A 5 8.08 10.10 -6.41
N GLU A 6 7.85 9.06 -7.22
CA GLU A 6 7.40 7.78 -6.71
C GLU A 6 8.49 7.07 -5.89
N LEU A 7 9.73 7.08 -6.36
CA LEU A 7 10.87 6.56 -5.60
C LEU A 7 11.02 7.29 -4.26
N ASP A 8 10.91 8.62 -4.26
CA ASP A 8 11.01 9.47 -3.08
C ASP A 8 9.89 9.13 -2.09
N TRP A 9 8.66 9.03 -2.58
CA TRP A 9 7.52 8.69 -1.74
C TRP A 9 7.62 7.29 -1.15
N LEU A 10 7.96 6.28 -1.97
CA LEU A 10 8.10 4.89 -1.51
C LEU A 10 9.21 4.77 -0.46
N LYS A 11 10.36 5.41 -0.68
CA LYS A 11 11.44 5.45 0.29
C LYS A 11 10.98 6.08 1.61
N ASN A 12 10.36 7.26 1.55
CA ASN A 12 9.92 7.98 2.75
C ASN A 12 8.88 7.19 3.53
N ARG A 13 7.91 6.58 2.83
CA ARG A 13 6.91 5.71 3.43
C ARG A 13 7.53 4.51 4.12
N LEU A 14 8.38 3.77 3.43
CA LEU A 14 9.05 2.59 3.99
C LEU A 14 9.92 2.97 5.20
N PHE A 15 10.59 4.11 5.16
CA PHE A 15 11.37 4.60 6.30
C PHE A 15 10.49 4.92 7.50
N LEU A 16 9.36 5.59 7.30
CA LEU A 16 8.42 5.89 8.38
C LEU A 16 7.87 4.61 9.03
N ILE A 17 7.50 3.61 8.23
CA ILE A 17 7.04 2.31 8.74
C ILE A 17 8.16 1.65 9.55
N LEU A 18 9.37 1.56 8.98
CA LEU A 18 10.52 0.92 9.62
C LEU A 18 10.94 1.63 10.93
N ASP A 19 10.88 2.96 10.95
CA ASP A 19 11.17 3.75 12.15
C ASP A 19 10.09 3.55 13.23
N TYR A 20 8.82 3.50 12.83
CA TYR A 20 7.72 3.23 13.73
C TYR A 20 7.86 1.85 14.38
N VAL A 21 8.01 0.78 13.59
CA VAL A 21 8.08 -0.59 14.12
C VAL A 21 9.36 -0.84 14.94
N ALA A 22 10.41 -0.06 14.73
CA ALA A 22 11.64 -0.15 15.52
C ALA A 22 11.50 0.44 16.94
N ILE A 23 10.53 1.33 17.17
CA ILE A 23 10.29 1.97 18.48
C ILE A 23 9.01 1.47 19.17
N THR A 24 8.13 0.80 18.43
CA THR A 24 6.86 0.29 18.94
C THR A 24 7.05 -1.08 19.61
N PRO A 25 6.81 -1.20 20.94
CA PRO A 25 7.13 -2.40 21.72
C PRO A 25 6.57 -3.72 21.16
N GLU A 26 5.39 -3.68 20.54
CA GLU A 26 4.68 -4.82 19.95
C GLU A 26 5.48 -5.51 18.84
N TYR A 27 6.31 -4.74 18.13
CA TYR A 27 7.16 -5.21 17.02
C TYR A 27 8.61 -5.46 17.45
N VAL A 28 8.99 -4.98 18.63
CA VAL A 28 10.34 -5.16 19.17
C VAL A 28 10.46 -6.55 19.80
N LYS A 29 11.21 -7.43 19.14
CA LYS A 29 11.53 -8.77 19.61
C LYS A 29 13.03 -8.95 19.62
N SER A 30 13.56 -9.34 20.77
CA SER A 30 14.95 -9.71 20.94
C SER A 30 15.04 -11.10 21.54
N THR A 31 15.79 -11.95 20.85
CA THR A 31 16.19 -13.29 21.32
C THR A 31 17.70 -13.39 21.18
N LYS A 32 18.29 -14.51 21.61
CA LYS A 32 19.74 -14.71 21.51
C LYS A 32 20.27 -14.60 20.06
N ASP A 33 19.47 -15.01 19.09
CA ASP A 33 19.88 -15.11 17.68
C ASP A 33 19.16 -14.10 16.76
N PHE A 34 18.28 -13.25 17.31
CA PHE A 34 17.48 -12.31 16.53
C PHE A 34 17.23 -11.01 17.29
N ASP A 35 17.39 -9.88 16.60
CA ASP A 35 17.15 -8.53 17.12
C ASP A 35 16.38 -7.76 16.06
N SER A 36 15.07 -7.58 16.28
CA SER A 36 14.20 -6.96 15.27
C SER A 36 14.60 -5.52 14.98
N VAL A 37 15.11 -4.77 15.96
CA VAL A 37 15.56 -3.38 15.75
C VAL A 37 16.75 -3.33 14.80
N LYS A 38 17.72 -4.25 14.96
CA LYS A 38 18.83 -4.39 14.01
C LYS A 38 18.36 -4.82 12.63
N GLU A 39 17.37 -5.70 12.56
CA GLU A 39 16.81 -6.16 11.30
C GLU A 39 16.07 -5.04 10.56
N TYR A 40 15.29 -4.21 11.27
CA TYR A 40 14.64 -3.03 10.70
C TYR A 40 15.67 -2.02 10.19
N GLN A 41 16.78 -1.82 10.92
CA GLN A 41 17.88 -0.98 10.44
C GLN A 41 18.52 -1.55 9.16
N ARG A 42 18.74 -2.86 9.09
CA ARG A 42 19.23 -3.55 7.88
C ARG A 42 18.28 -3.35 6.70
N LEU A 43 16.97 -3.44 6.94
CA LEU A 43 15.94 -3.21 5.93
C LEU A 43 15.92 -1.76 5.44
N LYS A 44 16.12 -0.77 6.31
CA LYS A 44 16.28 0.64 5.89
C LYS A 44 17.47 0.83 4.95
N GLU A 45 18.61 0.21 5.25
CA GLU A 45 19.78 0.24 4.37
C GLU A 45 19.50 -0.43 3.01
N GLU A 46 18.70 -1.50 3.00
CA GLU A 46 18.29 -2.16 1.76
C GLU A 46 17.36 -1.26 0.92
N VAL A 47 16.36 -0.63 1.55
CA VAL A 47 15.50 0.37 0.89
C VAL A 47 16.33 1.51 0.31
N GLU A 48 17.34 2.01 1.05
CA GLU A 48 18.25 3.06 0.57
C GLU A 48 19.03 2.59 -0.68
N LYS A 49 19.58 1.38 -0.67
CA LYS A 49 20.29 0.79 -1.81
C LYS A 49 19.37 0.64 -3.03
N LEU A 50 18.13 0.20 -2.83
CA LEU A 50 17.14 0.06 -3.90
C LEU A 50 16.76 1.43 -4.49
N TYR A 51 16.58 2.43 -3.63
CA TYR A 51 16.31 3.81 -4.02
C TYR A 51 17.45 4.39 -4.86
N GLN A 52 18.69 4.35 -4.36
CA GLN A 52 19.88 4.81 -5.10
C GLN A 52 20.08 4.04 -6.42
N GLY A 53 19.75 2.75 -6.41
CA GLY A 53 19.77 1.87 -7.58
C GLY A 53 18.58 2.05 -8.55
N ASN A 54 17.67 3.01 -8.30
CA ASN A 54 16.49 3.27 -9.11
C ASN A 54 15.58 2.04 -9.32
N LYS A 55 15.52 1.14 -8.32
CA LYS A 55 14.82 -0.15 -8.37
C LYS A 55 13.35 -0.03 -7.96
N LEU A 56 12.59 0.70 -8.77
CA LEU A 56 11.18 1.01 -8.47
C LEU A 56 10.31 -0.23 -8.20
N SER A 57 10.41 -1.27 -9.02
CA SER A 57 9.61 -2.48 -8.86
C SER A 57 9.85 -3.19 -7.52
N ARG A 58 11.08 -3.14 -7.00
CA ARG A 58 11.44 -3.71 -5.70
C ARG A 58 10.92 -2.86 -4.54
N LEU A 59 10.99 -1.54 -4.66
CA LEU A 59 10.41 -0.64 -3.65
C LEU A 59 8.88 -0.77 -3.58
N ARG A 60 8.20 -0.93 -4.72
CA ARG A 60 6.76 -1.23 -4.76
C ARG A 60 6.43 -2.55 -4.07
N GLN A 61 7.25 -3.58 -4.31
CA GLN A 61 7.10 -4.87 -3.63
C GLN A 61 7.23 -4.70 -2.11
N TYR A 62 8.29 -4.06 -1.63
CA TYR A 62 8.48 -3.79 -0.20
C TYR A 62 7.30 -3.01 0.35
N ASN A 63 6.81 -1.99 -0.36
CA ASN A 63 5.68 -1.21 0.10
C ASN A 63 4.41 -2.07 0.27
N ARG A 64 4.15 -3.03 -0.61
CA ARG A 64 3.01 -3.96 -0.43
C ARG A 64 3.21 -4.86 0.77
N ASP A 65 4.38 -5.49 0.88
CA ASP A 65 4.72 -6.40 1.97
C ASP A 65 4.58 -5.68 3.34
N PHE A 66 5.06 -4.44 3.43
CA PHE A 66 4.93 -3.63 4.65
C PHE A 66 3.52 -3.09 4.87
N SER A 67 2.76 -2.78 3.81
CA SER A 67 1.37 -2.33 3.97
C SER A 67 0.48 -3.46 4.49
N GLU A 68 0.70 -4.70 4.05
CA GLU A 68 0.06 -5.90 4.62
C GLU A 68 0.47 -6.11 6.08
N PHE A 69 1.74 -5.87 6.41
CA PHE A 69 2.24 -6.02 7.78
C PHE A 69 1.60 -5.03 8.78
N ILE A 70 1.25 -3.82 8.35
CA ILE A 70 0.66 -2.77 9.20
C ILE A 70 -0.84 -2.55 8.95
N GLU A 71 -1.52 -3.44 8.24
CA GLU A 71 -2.90 -3.23 7.76
C GLU A 71 -3.87 -2.92 8.91
N ASP A 72 -3.68 -3.57 10.05
CA ASP A 72 -4.51 -3.39 11.26
C ASP A 72 -3.92 -2.41 12.28
N ASP A 73 -2.80 -1.74 11.98
CA ASP A 73 -2.14 -0.80 12.88
C ASP A 73 -2.60 0.65 12.61
N GLU A 74 -3.73 1.00 13.22
CA GLU A 74 -4.34 2.33 13.09
C GLU A 74 -3.37 3.48 13.45
N ALA A 75 -2.50 3.29 14.45
CA ALA A 75 -1.55 4.31 14.87
C ALA A 75 -0.46 4.54 13.81
N CYS A 76 0.05 3.47 13.20
CA CYS A 76 0.99 3.56 12.09
C CYS A 76 0.33 4.22 10.86
N LEU A 77 -0.91 3.83 10.54
CA LEU A 77 -1.65 4.40 9.40
C LEU A 77 -1.88 5.91 9.57
N LEU A 78 -2.29 6.35 10.76
CA LEU A 78 -2.46 7.77 11.08
C LEU A 78 -1.14 8.55 10.98
N LEU A 79 -0.03 8.00 11.47
CA LEU A 79 1.30 8.61 11.32
C LEU A 79 1.65 8.82 9.84
N LEU A 80 1.40 7.81 9.01
CA LEU A 80 1.70 7.87 7.59
C LEU A 80 0.85 8.94 6.89
N GLN A 81 -0.43 9.04 7.22
CA GLN A 81 -1.31 10.09 6.72
C GLN A 81 -0.85 11.48 7.17
N GLU A 82 -0.44 11.65 8.43
CA GLU A 82 0.05 12.94 8.96
C GLU A 82 1.34 13.39 8.26
N LYS A 83 2.29 12.46 8.04
CA LYS A 83 3.61 12.80 7.50
C LYS A 83 3.69 12.84 5.98
N LEU A 84 2.87 12.06 5.28
CA LEU A 84 2.92 11.95 3.82
C LEU A 84 1.69 12.54 3.12
N GLY A 85 0.63 12.85 3.86
CA GLY A 85 -0.66 13.24 3.31
C GLY A 85 -1.37 12.07 2.62
N ASP A 86 -2.29 12.40 1.72
CA ASP A 86 -2.97 11.43 0.86
C ASP A 86 -1.97 10.65 0.00
N SER A 87 -2.39 9.45 -0.45
CA SER A 87 -1.65 8.69 -1.45
C SER A 87 -1.27 9.57 -2.67
N PRO A 88 -0.06 9.39 -3.23
CA PRO A 88 0.45 10.22 -4.31
C PRO A 88 -0.47 10.23 -5.52
N LEU A 89 -0.42 11.31 -6.28
CA LEU A 89 -1.15 11.43 -7.55
C LEU A 89 -0.88 10.24 -8.49
N TRP A 90 0.34 9.70 -8.50
CA TRP A 90 0.67 8.54 -9.33
C TRP A 90 -0.04 7.25 -8.87
N TYR A 91 -0.24 7.05 -7.55
CA TYR A 91 -0.96 5.89 -7.02
C TYR A 91 -2.45 6.00 -7.36
N ARG A 92 -3.02 7.21 -7.26
CA ARG A 92 -4.37 7.49 -7.75
C ARG A 92 -4.51 7.20 -9.25
N GLN A 93 -3.53 7.61 -10.06
CA GLN A 93 -3.52 7.28 -11.48
C GLN A 93 -3.37 5.77 -11.74
N GLU A 94 -2.66 5.04 -10.88
CA GLU A 94 -2.52 3.58 -10.97
C GLU A 94 -3.82 2.87 -10.62
N ILE A 95 -4.49 3.27 -9.53
CA ILE A 95 -5.86 2.84 -9.20
C ILE A 95 -6.78 3.09 -10.39
N GLU A 96 -6.83 4.32 -10.93
CA GLU A 96 -7.69 4.64 -12.07
C GLU A 96 -7.39 3.77 -13.31
N LYS A 97 -6.11 3.51 -13.60
CA LYS A 97 -5.71 2.62 -14.70
C LYS A 97 -6.16 1.19 -14.45
N THR A 98 -6.02 0.69 -13.23
CA THR A 98 -6.46 -0.65 -12.82
C THR A 98 -7.98 -0.77 -12.89
N LEU A 99 -8.72 0.19 -12.34
CA LEU A 99 -10.18 0.23 -12.39
C LEU A 99 -10.69 0.27 -13.84
N LYS A 100 -10.04 1.03 -14.73
CA LYS A 100 -10.37 1.02 -16.17
C LYS A 100 -10.20 -0.37 -16.78
N LYS A 101 -9.13 -1.09 -16.44
CA LYS A 101 -8.89 -2.48 -16.91
C LYS A 101 -9.94 -3.43 -16.34
N VAL A 102 -10.22 -3.36 -15.04
CA VAL A 102 -11.24 -4.18 -14.36
C VAL A 102 -12.62 -3.94 -14.97
N LYS A 103 -13.05 -2.68 -15.14
CA LYS A 103 -14.33 -2.32 -15.79
C LYS A 103 -14.43 -2.85 -17.21
N LYS A 104 -13.35 -2.71 -18.00
CA LYS A 104 -13.32 -3.20 -19.39
C LYS A 104 -13.41 -4.72 -19.45
N ARG A 105 -12.74 -5.41 -18.53
CA ARG A 105 -12.70 -6.88 -18.46
C ARG A 105 -13.95 -7.48 -17.81
N GLY A 106 -14.63 -6.72 -16.95
CA GLY A 106 -15.80 -7.14 -16.18
C GLY A 106 -15.50 -8.16 -15.07
N LYS A 107 -14.24 -8.27 -14.63
CA LYS A 107 -13.86 -9.15 -13.50
C LYS A 107 -12.57 -8.69 -12.83
N ILE A 108 -12.45 -9.00 -11.54
CA ILE A 108 -11.20 -8.93 -10.77
C ILE A 108 -10.43 -10.23 -10.99
N SER A 109 -9.10 -10.15 -11.14
CA SER A 109 -8.25 -11.29 -11.48
C SER A 109 -7.21 -11.64 -10.42
N ASN A 110 -6.95 -10.76 -9.47
CA ASN A 110 -6.01 -10.99 -8.38
C ASN A 110 -6.36 -10.11 -7.17
N GLU A 111 -5.70 -10.39 -6.04
CA GLU A 111 -5.90 -9.68 -4.76
C GLU A 111 -5.49 -8.20 -4.81
N GLU A 112 -4.51 -7.83 -5.64
CA GLU A 112 -4.11 -6.43 -5.81
C GLU A 112 -5.23 -5.61 -6.46
N GLU A 113 -5.86 -6.15 -7.52
CA GLU A 113 -7.04 -5.56 -8.14
C GLU A 113 -8.24 -5.54 -7.18
N TYR A 114 -8.40 -6.56 -6.32
CA TYR A 114 -9.44 -6.58 -5.28
C TYR A 114 -9.27 -5.41 -4.30
N ARG A 115 -8.06 -5.24 -3.75
CA ARG A 115 -7.74 -4.13 -2.82
C ARG A 115 -7.99 -2.76 -3.45
N MET A 116 -7.51 -2.54 -4.68
CA MET A 116 -7.71 -1.26 -5.37
C MET A 116 -9.18 -0.94 -5.66
N VAL A 117 -10.02 -1.96 -5.90
CA VAL A 117 -11.47 -1.78 -6.05
C VAL A 117 -12.13 -1.43 -4.71
N ASN A 118 -11.71 -2.06 -3.61
CA ASN A 118 -12.20 -1.72 -2.28
C ASN A 118 -11.85 -0.28 -1.88
N GLU A 119 -10.59 0.12 -2.05
CA GLU A 119 -10.12 1.49 -1.78
C GLU A 119 -10.93 2.55 -2.56
N GLU A 120 -11.30 2.22 -3.80
CA GLU A 120 -12.14 3.09 -4.61
C GLU A 120 -13.58 3.18 -4.08
N ILE A 121 -14.17 2.08 -3.62
CA ILE A 121 -15.50 2.10 -3.00
C ILE A 121 -15.50 3.00 -1.77
N ASP A 122 -14.51 2.85 -0.88
CA ASP A 122 -14.40 3.67 0.34
C ASP A 122 -14.29 5.16 0.01
N ARG A 123 -13.59 5.50 -1.08
CA ARG A 123 -13.51 6.88 -1.56
C ARG A 123 -14.85 7.41 -2.08
N LEU A 124 -15.60 6.58 -2.79
CA LEU A 124 -16.85 6.98 -3.45
C LEU A 124 -18.06 6.94 -2.49
N MET A 125 -17.99 6.18 -1.39
CA MET A 125 -19.15 5.81 -0.56
C MET A 125 -19.93 7.00 0.02
N PHE A 126 -19.29 8.16 0.17
CA PHE A 126 -19.91 9.37 0.74
C PHE A 126 -20.63 10.26 -0.29
N SER A 127 -20.63 9.89 -1.58
CA SER A 127 -21.28 10.65 -2.64
C SER A 127 -22.37 9.83 -3.34
N GLN A 128 -23.60 10.36 -3.32
CA GLN A 128 -24.76 9.76 -4.02
C GLN A 128 -24.58 9.70 -5.54
N GLU A 129 -23.72 10.55 -6.12
CA GLU A 129 -23.45 10.56 -7.56
C GLU A 129 -22.87 9.22 -8.04
N TYR A 130 -22.17 8.49 -7.18
CA TYR A 130 -21.44 7.27 -7.53
C TYR A 130 -22.14 5.98 -7.11
N GLU A 131 -23.40 6.01 -6.68
CA GLU A 131 -24.14 4.83 -6.19
C GLU A 131 -24.14 3.66 -7.20
N ASN A 132 -24.39 3.95 -8.47
CA ASN A 132 -24.37 2.93 -9.53
C ASN A 132 -22.97 2.33 -9.75
N GLU A 133 -21.94 3.14 -9.59
CA GLU A 133 -20.56 2.71 -9.75
C GLU A 133 -20.12 1.83 -8.58
N ILE A 134 -20.46 2.24 -7.35
CA ILE A 134 -20.26 1.47 -6.12
C ILE A 134 -20.96 0.11 -6.22
N LYS A 135 -22.22 0.07 -6.68
CA LYS A 135 -22.95 -1.20 -6.86
C LYS A 135 -22.21 -2.14 -7.81
N ARG A 136 -21.72 -1.62 -8.94
CA ARG A 136 -20.96 -2.41 -9.92
C ARG A 136 -19.64 -2.92 -9.37
N TYR A 137 -18.93 -2.12 -8.56
CA TYR A 137 -17.72 -2.58 -7.89
C TYR A 137 -18.00 -3.65 -6.83
N ASN A 138 -19.06 -3.49 -6.04
CA ASN A 138 -19.50 -4.51 -5.08
C ASN A 138 -19.84 -5.85 -5.76
N GLU A 139 -20.50 -5.83 -6.92
CA GLU A 139 -20.75 -7.03 -7.71
C GLU A 139 -19.44 -7.73 -8.13
N LEU A 140 -18.44 -6.96 -8.59
CA LEU A 140 -17.13 -7.48 -8.97
C LEU A 140 -16.38 -8.10 -7.79
N LEU A 141 -16.41 -7.46 -6.61
CA LEU A 141 -15.80 -7.97 -5.38
C LEU A 141 -16.46 -9.27 -4.93
N HIS A 142 -17.78 -9.32 -4.95
CA HIS A 142 -18.56 -10.51 -4.58
C HIS A 142 -18.27 -11.68 -5.54
N ASP A 143 -18.22 -11.44 -6.84
CA ASP A 143 -17.90 -12.50 -7.81
C ASP A 143 -16.48 -13.03 -7.63
N PHE A 144 -15.51 -12.16 -7.33
CA PHE A 144 -14.15 -12.60 -6.99
C PHE A 144 -14.13 -13.46 -5.73
N SER A 145 -14.82 -13.05 -4.67
CA SER A 145 -14.87 -13.77 -3.38
C SER A 145 -15.43 -15.21 -3.47
N LYS A 146 -16.26 -15.50 -4.49
CA LYS A 146 -16.75 -16.86 -4.76
C LYS A 146 -15.74 -17.78 -5.43
N THR A 147 -14.65 -17.21 -5.94
CA THR A 147 -13.64 -17.92 -6.74
C THR A 147 -12.41 -18.27 -5.91
N ILE A 148 -12.33 -17.79 -4.67
CA ILE A 148 -11.30 -18.06 -3.67
C ILE A 148 -11.83 -19.10 -2.68
#